data_AF-A0A352J0L1-F1
#
_entry.id   AF-A0A352J0L1-F1
#
_cell.length_a   1.000
_cell.length_b   1.000
_cell.length_c   1.000
_cell.angle_alpha   90.00
_cell.angle_beta   90.00
_cell.angle_gamma   90.00
#
_symmetry.space_group_name_H-M   'P 1'
#
loop_
_entity.id
_entity.type
_entity.pdbx_description
1 polymer ?
#
loop_
_entity_poly.entity_id
_entity_poly.type
_entity_poly.pdbx_seq_one_letter_code
_entity_poly.pdbx_strand_id
1 'polypeptide(L)'
;MGLNGKVGRLQESYLDDIYIDNTLQRVMLGNAPTIDQVTLYENQRPVKWSDNQIELKLYQGAIENLDAAYLYVFDSSGLTNSEGYPLCMECKLPPEKIELIVD
;
A
#
# COMPACT_ATOMS: atom_id res chain seq x y z
N MET A 1 8.95 12.08 -27.48
CA MET A 1 7.50 12.37 -27.45
C MET A 1 7.35 13.84 -27.09
N GLY A 2 7.17 14.69 -28.11
CA GLY A 2 7.22 16.14 -27.96
C GLY A 2 5.83 16.74 -28.01
N LEU A 3 5.52 17.65 -27.09
CA LEU A 3 4.31 18.47 -27.13
C LEU A 3 4.66 19.84 -27.69
N ASN A 4 4.23 20.10 -28.92
CA ASN A 4 4.18 21.45 -29.46
C ASN A 4 2.84 22.07 -29.00
N GLY A 5 2.83 22.68 -27.82
CA GLY A 5 1.65 23.15 -27.08
C GLY A 5 0.92 24.37 -27.66
N LYS A 6 0.96 24.58 -28.99
CA LYS A 6 0.30 25.71 -29.67
C LYS A 6 -0.59 25.28 -30.83
N VAL A 7 -1.10 24.05 -30.82
CA VAL A 7 -2.18 23.65 -31.72
C VAL A 7 -3.44 23.60 -30.84
N GLY A 8 -4.40 24.49 -31.08
CA GLY A 8 -5.63 24.65 -30.28
C GLY A 8 -6.61 23.47 -30.38
N ARG A 9 -6.11 22.23 -30.40
CA ARG A 9 -6.90 21.01 -30.22
C ARG A 9 -7.02 20.74 -28.72
N LEU A 10 -8.25 20.62 -28.25
CA LEU A 10 -8.55 20.10 -26.92
C LEU A 10 -7.86 18.74 -26.76
N GLN A 11 -7.03 18.61 -25.72
CA GLN A 11 -6.51 17.31 -25.29
C GLN A 11 -7.50 16.77 -24.27
N GLU A 12 -8.27 15.76 -24.66
CA GLU A 12 -9.11 14.99 -23.76
C GLU A 12 -8.28 13.85 -23.16
N SER A 13 -8.38 13.65 -21.86
CA SER A 13 -7.71 12.55 -21.16
C SER A 13 -8.68 11.99 -20.13
N TYR A 14 -8.93 10.69 -20.20
CA TYR A 14 -9.70 9.94 -19.21
C TYR A 14 -8.72 9.27 -18.28
N LEU A 15 -8.79 9.63 -17.01
CA LEU A 15 -7.94 9.11 -15.94
C LEU A 15 -8.85 8.55 -14.87
N ASP A 16 -8.47 7.42 -14.30
CA ASP A 16 -9.11 6.86 -13.12
C ASP A 16 -8.03 6.42 -12.12
N ASP A 17 -8.37 6.42 -10.84
CA ASP A 17 -7.53 5.95 -9.72
C ASP A 17 -6.09 6.55 -9.67
N ILE A 18 -5.99 7.87 -9.78
CA ILE A 18 -4.69 8.56 -9.77
C ILE A 18 -4.09 8.59 -8.36
N TYR A 19 -2.91 7.99 -8.20
CA TYR A 19 -2.04 8.18 -7.03
C TYR A 19 -0.92 9.18 -7.37
N ILE A 20 -0.70 10.18 -6.51
CA ILE A 20 0.36 11.18 -6.67
C ILE A 20 1.14 11.30 -5.37
N ASP A 21 2.46 11.15 -5.47
CA ASP A 21 3.41 11.30 -4.37
C ASP A 21 4.75 11.83 -4.91
N ASN A 22 5.61 12.31 -4.03
CA ASN A 22 6.96 12.78 -4.33
C ASN A 22 7.96 11.63 -4.54
N THR A 23 7.61 10.41 -4.12
CA THR A 23 8.44 9.21 -4.28
C THR A 23 7.61 8.03 -4.80
N LEU A 24 8.26 6.90 -5.10
CA LEU A 24 7.58 5.65 -5.44
C LEU A 24 7.12 4.85 -4.20
N GLN A 25 7.38 5.36 -2.98
CA GLN A 25 6.96 4.71 -1.73
C GLN A 25 5.44 4.64 -1.68
N ARG A 26 4.93 3.43 -1.40
CA ARG A 26 3.51 3.18 -1.23
C ARG A 26 3.30 1.86 -0.50
N VAL A 27 2.13 1.71 0.10
CA VAL A 27 1.69 0.42 0.62
C VAL A 27 0.58 -0.10 -0.30
N MET A 28 0.63 -1.38 -0.62
CA MET A 28 -0.36 -2.08 -1.42
C MET A 28 -0.93 -3.24 -0.62
N LEU A 29 -2.24 -3.44 -0.72
CA LEU A 29 -2.91 -4.64 -0.27
C LEU A 29 -3.13 -5.56 -1.47
N GLY A 30 -2.77 -6.84 -1.36
CA GLY A 30 -2.89 -7.82 -2.45
C GLY A 30 -3.59 -9.10 -2.02
N ASN A 31 -4.12 -9.84 -3.00
CA ASN A 31 -4.88 -11.09 -2.80
C ASN A 31 -4.05 -12.39 -2.83
N ALA A 32 -2.73 -12.29 -2.83
CA ALA A 32 -1.83 -13.44 -2.92
C ALA A 32 -0.63 -13.27 -1.97
N PRO A 33 0.01 -14.36 -1.53
CA PRO A 33 1.14 -14.33 -0.59
C PRO A 33 2.46 -13.87 -1.20
N THR A 34 2.62 -13.97 -2.52
CA THR A 34 3.82 -13.49 -3.23
C THR A 34 3.44 -12.44 -4.26
N ILE A 35 4.28 -11.41 -4.42
CA ILE A 35 3.98 -10.27 -5.29
C ILE A 35 3.73 -10.69 -6.75
N ASP A 36 4.46 -11.70 -7.23
CA ASP A 36 4.34 -12.22 -8.61
C ASP A 36 3.02 -12.96 -8.87
N GLN A 37 2.29 -13.33 -7.80
CA GLN A 37 1.00 -14.02 -7.87
C GLN A 37 -0.19 -13.10 -7.62
N VAL A 38 0.05 -11.83 -7.28
CA VAL A 38 -1.01 -10.86 -7.02
C VAL A 38 -1.77 -10.57 -8.32
N THR A 39 -3.08 -10.81 -8.29
CA THR A 39 -3.99 -10.56 -9.43
C THR A 39 -5.00 -9.45 -9.15
N LEU A 40 -5.21 -9.13 -7.87
CA LEU A 40 -6.04 -8.02 -7.40
C LEU A 40 -5.30 -7.28 -6.29
N TYR A 41 -5.25 -5.96 -6.40
CA TYR A 41 -4.58 -5.13 -5.41
C TYR A 41 -5.25 -3.77 -5.21
N GLU A 42 -5.05 -3.21 -4.03
CA GLU A 42 -5.59 -1.93 -3.60
C GLU A 42 -4.48 -1.07 -2.99
N ASN A 43 -4.21 0.11 -3.58
CA ASN A 43 -3.25 1.05 -3.01
C ASN A 43 -3.79 1.61 -1.69
N GLN A 44 -2.97 1.51 -0.65
CA GLN A 44 -3.28 2.00 0.68
C GLN A 44 -2.66 3.38 0.87
N ARG A 45 -3.41 4.29 1.50
CA ARG A 45 -2.92 5.62 1.84
C ARG A 45 -2.23 5.61 3.21
N PRO A 46 -0.91 5.83 3.29
CA PRO A 46 -0.24 6.03 4.57
C PRO A 46 -0.69 7.34 5.22
N VAL A 47 -0.85 7.30 6.55
CA VAL A 47 -1.11 8.46 7.42
C VAL A 47 0.20 8.96 8.04
N LYS A 48 1.10 8.05 8.40
CA LYS A 48 2.46 8.36 8.86
C LYS A 48 3.44 7.35 8.29
N TRP A 49 4.65 7.81 8.01
CA TRP A 49 5.75 6.98 7.54
C TRP A 49 7.03 7.39 8.26
N SER A 50 7.74 6.40 8.78
CA SER A 50 9.07 6.52 9.36
C SER A 50 9.87 5.27 9.01
N ASP A 51 11.17 5.29 9.29
CA ASP A 51 12.06 4.16 8.99
C ASP A 51 11.62 2.85 9.68
N ASN A 52 10.93 2.95 10.82
CA ASN A 52 10.57 1.79 11.64
C ASN A 52 9.06 1.53 11.75
N GLN A 53 8.22 2.44 11.24
CA GLN A 53 6.76 2.33 11.39
C GLN A 53 6.04 3.03 10.25
N ILE A 54 5.05 2.33 9.69
CA ILE A 54 4.09 2.86 8.75
C ILE A 54 2.71 2.75 9.40
N GLU A 55 2.02 3.88 9.50
CA GLU A 55 0.62 3.95 9.93
C GLU A 55 -0.22 4.22 8.69
N LEU A 56 -1.27 3.44 8.45
CA LEU A 56 -2.15 3.58 7.28
C LEU A 56 -3.62 3.46 7.69
N LYS A 57 -4.50 4.02 6.86
CA LYS A 57 -5.93 3.71 6.92
C LYS A 57 -6.21 2.57 5.95
N LEU A 58 -6.60 1.43 6.49
CA LEU A 58 -6.91 0.27 5.67
C LEU A 58 -8.14 0.55 4.80
N TYR A 59 -7.97 0.40 3.50
CA TYR A 59 -9.01 0.48 2.48
C TYR A 59 -9.10 -0.88 1.80
N GLN A 60 -10.18 -1.60 2.08
CA GLN A 60 -10.40 -2.95 1.56
C GLN A 60 -10.63 -2.96 0.04
N GLY A 61 -11.31 -1.93 -0.49
CA GLY A 61 -11.66 -1.85 -1.91
C GLY A 61 -12.37 -3.12 -2.40
N ALA A 62 -11.90 -3.67 -3.52
CA ALA A 62 -12.42 -4.88 -4.15
C ALA A 62 -11.92 -6.19 -3.53
N ILE A 63 -11.01 -6.15 -2.53
CA ILE A 63 -10.55 -7.37 -1.85
C ILE A 63 -11.72 -7.94 -1.02
N GLU A 64 -12.21 -9.12 -1.37
CA GLU A 64 -13.39 -9.70 -0.72
C GLU A 64 -13.13 -10.20 0.70
N ASN A 65 -11.91 -10.69 0.97
CA ASN A 65 -11.54 -11.27 2.26
C ASN A 65 -10.18 -10.74 2.75
N LEU A 66 -10.22 -9.91 3.79
CA LEU A 66 -9.02 -9.33 4.40
C LEU A 66 -8.15 -10.36 5.13
N ASP A 67 -8.71 -11.48 5.61
CA ASP A 67 -7.93 -12.54 6.26
C ASP A 67 -7.07 -13.36 5.28
N ALA A 68 -7.34 -13.23 3.98
CA ALA A 68 -6.55 -13.81 2.90
C ALA A 68 -5.73 -12.73 2.16
N ALA A 69 -5.65 -11.51 2.70
CA ALA A 69 -4.97 -10.40 2.07
C ALA A 69 -3.56 -10.21 2.67
N TYR A 70 -2.67 -9.62 1.86
CA TYR A 70 -1.27 -9.43 2.21
C TYR A 70 -0.85 -7.99 1.92
N LEU A 71 -0.05 -7.42 2.82
CA LEU A 71 0.55 -6.11 2.65
C LEU A 71 1.91 -6.21 1.94
N TYR A 72 2.11 -5.29 1.01
CA TYR A 72 3.34 -5.06 0.27
C TYR A 72 3.77 -3.61 0.44
N VAL A 73 5.02 -3.42 0.85
CA VAL A 73 5.59 -2.09 1.11
C VAL A 73 6.64 -1.81 0.05
N PHE A 74 6.37 -0.82 -0.79
CA PHE A 74 7.30 -0.34 -1.78
C PHE A 74 8.15 0.79 -1.18
N ASP A 75 9.47 0.71 -1.37
CA ASP A 75 10.41 1.75 -0.94
C ASP A 75 10.52 2.90 -1.97
N SER A 76 11.42 3.85 -1.72
CA SER A 76 11.62 5.03 -2.59
C SER A 76 12.23 4.70 -3.94
N SER A 77 12.86 3.55 -4.06
CA SER A 77 13.34 3.00 -5.33
C SER A 77 12.27 2.17 -6.06
N GLY A 78 11.11 1.96 -5.42
CA GLY A 78 10.00 1.17 -5.96
C GLY A 78 10.19 -0.33 -5.80
N LEU A 79 11.12 -0.78 -4.95
CA LEU A 79 11.30 -2.18 -4.61
C LEU A 79 10.35 -2.59 -3.47
N THR A 80 9.86 -3.82 -3.50
CA THR A 80 8.92 -4.37 -2.51
C THR A 80 9.46 -5.66 -1.91
N ASN A 81 8.91 -6.04 -0.75
CA ASN A 81 9.00 -7.41 -0.26
C ASN A 81 8.45 -8.40 -1.30
N SER A 82 9.17 -9.51 -1.52
CA SER A 82 8.74 -10.60 -2.40
C SER A 82 7.58 -11.40 -1.80
N GLU A 83 7.68 -11.66 -0.49
CA GLU A 83 6.66 -12.33 0.32
C GLU A 83 5.83 -11.28 1.06
N GLY A 84 4.52 -11.30 0.87
CA GLY A 84 3.56 -10.40 1.50
C GLY A 84 3.45 -10.58 3.01
N TYR A 85 3.20 -9.49 3.74
CA TYR A 85 2.89 -9.56 5.17
C TYR A 85 1.40 -9.91 5.33
N PRO A 86 1.04 -11.07 5.91
CA PRO A 86 -0.37 -11.47 6.00
C PRO A 86 -1.14 -10.53 6.91
N LEU A 87 -2.28 -10.04 6.43
CA LEU A 87 -3.29 -9.46 7.31
C LEU A 87 -4.01 -10.58 8.05
N CYS A 88 -4.30 -10.31 9.31
CA CYS A 88 -4.97 -11.28 10.15
C CYS A 88 -5.85 -10.52 11.14
N MET A 89 -7.16 -10.53 10.90
CA MET A 89 -8.11 -9.78 11.71
C MET A 89 -8.36 -10.45 13.06
N GLU A 90 -8.12 -11.78 13.14
CA GLU A 90 -8.32 -12.62 14.33
C GLU A 90 -6.98 -13.11 14.93
N CYS A 91 -5.86 -12.45 14.62
CA CYS A 91 -4.59 -12.83 15.21
C CYS A 91 -4.56 -12.42 16.68
N LYS A 92 -4.19 -13.36 17.55
CA LYS A 92 -3.87 -13.06 18.95
C LYS A 92 -2.81 -11.96 18.95
N LEU A 93 -3.22 -10.74 19.28
CA LEU A 93 -2.28 -9.65 19.47
C LEU A 93 -1.20 -10.13 20.44
N PRO A 94 0.09 -9.94 20.16
CA PRO A 94 1.11 -10.19 21.16
C PRO A 94 0.70 -9.46 22.43
N PRO A 95 0.77 -10.11 23.61
CA PRO A 95 0.29 -9.50 24.85
C PRO A 95 0.91 -8.13 25.03
N GLU A 96 0.11 -7.16 25.47
CA GLU A 96 0.59 -5.79 25.70
C GLU A 96 1.88 -5.83 26.52
N LYS A 97 2.85 -5.00 26.12
CA LYS A 97 4.12 -4.89 26.82
C LYS A 97 3.83 -4.53 28.28
N ILE A 98 4.09 -5.45 29.21
CA ILE A 98 3.99 -5.18 30.64
C ILE A 98 5.13 -4.23 31.00
N GLU A 99 4.81 -2.98 31.29
CA GLU A 99 5.75 -2.07 31.95
C GLU A 99 5.87 -2.51 33.41
N LEU A 100 7.00 -3.14 33.75
CA LEU A 100 7.31 -3.48 35.13
C LEU A 100 7.61 -2.19 35.89
N ILE A 101 6.67 -1.77 36.73
CA ILE A 101 6.94 -0.79 37.77
C ILE A 101 7.73 -1.54 38.85
N VAL A 102 9.02 -1.25 38.95
CA VAL A 102 9.85 -1.71 40.07
C VAL A 102 9.77 -0.62 41.13
N ASP A 103 9.08 -0.92 42.24
CA ASP A 103 9.07 -0.08 43.45
C ASP A 103 10.43 -0.10 44.16
#